data_AF-A0A946YN72-F1
#
_entry.id   AF-A0A946YN72-F1
#
_cell.length_a   1.000
_cell.length_b   1.000
_cell.length_c   1.000
_cell.angle_alpha   90.00
_cell.angle_beta   90.00
_cell.angle_gamma   90.00
#
_symmetry.space_group_name_H-M   'P 1'
#
loop_
_entity.id
_entity.type
_entity.pdbx_description
1 polymer ?
#
loop_
_entity_poly.entity_id
_entity_poly.type
_entity_poly.pdbx_seq_one_letter_code
_entity_poly.pdbx_strand_id
1 'polypeptide(L)'
;THHAAAGLLGEQHSLVFKGDAGEVEYRPQANLKVKLWRSGKTEEIKLLRRVDSVEAVEPSVAALTACWESGAQPSYAVQAILGSVALALYAHGAVDNVEQGFEAASAMWQSRGDIYPARPAPA
;
A
#
# COMPACT_ATOMS: atom_id res chain seq x y z
N THR A 1 3.10 -19.08 13.05
CA THR A 1 2.46 -17.90 12.42
C THR A 1 3.08 -17.70 11.03
N HIS A 2 2.37 -17.11 10.06
CA HIS A 2 2.92 -16.91 8.70
C HIS A 2 4.30 -16.20 8.70
N HIS A 3 4.52 -15.20 9.56
CA HIS A 3 5.83 -14.53 9.68
C HIS A 3 6.95 -15.45 10.21
N ALA A 4 6.64 -16.41 11.08
CA ALA A 4 7.64 -17.36 11.59
C ALA A 4 7.96 -18.43 10.54
N ALA A 5 6.98 -18.80 9.70
CA ALA A 5 7.21 -19.70 8.58
C ALA A 5 8.13 -19.07 7.52
N ALA A 6 7.98 -17.77 7.23
CA ALA A 6 8.87 -17.04 6.32
C ALA A 6 10.36 -17.19 6.72
N GLY A 7 10.66 -17.07 8.02
CA GLY A 7 12.01 -17.29 8.53
C GLY A 7 12.51 -18.73 8.36
N LEU A 8 11.64 -19.73 8.57
CA LEU A 8 11.99 -21.15 8.36
C LEU A 8 12.22 -21.49 6.88
N LEU A 9 11.51 -20.80 5.97
CA LEU A 9 11.62 -20.99 4.52
C LEU A 9 12.77 -20.19 3.88
N GLY A 10 13.49 -19.37 4.67
CA GLY A 10 14.60 -18.55 4.16
C GLY A 10 14.14 -17.34 3.34
N GLU A 11 12.87 -16.93 3.46
CA GLU A 11 12.38 -15.70 2.84
C GLU A 11 13.17 -14.49 3.37
N GLN A 12 13.50 -13.55 2.49
CA GLN A 12 14.25 -12.35 2.86
C GLN A 12 13.35 -11.27 3.49
N HIS A 13 12.12 -11.17 2.98
CA HIS A 13 11.15 -10.15 3.35
C HIS A 13 9.75 -10.76 3.35
N SER A 14 8.97 -10.51 4.41
CA SER A 14 7.54 -10.88 4.47
C SER A 14 6.75 -9.85 5.27
N LEU A 15 5.55 -9.53 4.79
CA LEU A 15 4.56 -8.68 5.43
C LEU A 15 3.33 -9.51 5.81
N VAL A 16 2.96 -9.51 7.09
CA VAL A 16 1.71 -10.14 7.55
C VAL A 16 0.79 -9.07 8.12
N PHE A 17 -0.28 -8.78 7.38
CA PHE A 17 -1.34 -7.86 7.77
C PHE A 17 -2.25 -8.52 8.81
N LYS A 18 -2.53 -7.78 9.89
CA LYS A 18 -3.43 -8.15 10.97
C LYS A 18 -4.34 -6.96 11.25
N GLY A 19 -5.52 -6.99 10.65
CA GLY A 19 -6.59 -6.01 10.85
C GLY A 19 -7.94 -6.71 10.92
N ASP A 20 -8.98 -5.94 11.24
CA ASP A 20 -10.30 -6.46 11.65
C ASP A 20 -11.06 -7.23 10.55
N ALA A 21 -10.65 -7.11 9.28
CA ALA A 21 -11.34 -7.74 8.14
C ALA A 21 -10.49 -8.75 7.34
N GLY A 22 -9.22 -8.97 7.70
CA GLY A 22 -8.35 -9.94 7.00
C GLY A 22 -7.80 -9.48 5.63
N GLU A 23 -8.02 -8.23 5.25
CA GLU A 23 -7.50 -7.67 3.99
C GLU A 23 -5.97 -7.55 3.99
N VAL A 24 -5.36 -7.75 2.81
CA VAL A 24 -3.91 -7.62 2.59
C VAL A 24 -3.58 -6.25 2.02
N GLU A 25 -4.07 -5.20 2.66
CA GLU A 25 -3.86 -3.81 2.25
C GLU A 25 -3.79 -2.84 3.44
N TYR A 26 -3.23 -1.65 3.21
CA TYR A 26 -3.42 -0.53 4.11
C TYR A 26 -4.86 0.00 4.01
N ARG A 27 -5.53 0.04 5.15
CA ARG A 27 -6.92 0.50 5.28
C ARG A 27 -6.97 1.81 6.09
N PRO A 28 -7.09 2.98 5.43
CA PRO A 28 -7.10 4.28 6.12
C PRO A 28 -8.15 4.42 7.23
N GLN A 29 -9.25 3.68 7.17
CA GLN A 29 -10.35 3.72 8.13
C GLN A 29 -10.23 2.75 9.30
N ALA A 30 -9.20 1.91 9.33
CA ALA A 30 -9.00 0.89 10.35
C ALA A 30 -7.62 0.99 11.00
N ASN A 31 -7.53 0.55 12.25
CA ASN A 31 -6.24 0.29 12.85
C ASN A 31 -5.62 -0.94 12.16
N LEU A 32 -4.36 -0.85 11.80
CA LEU A 32 -3.63 -1.94 11.17
C LEU A 32 -2.42 -2.31 12.03
N LYS A 33 -2.28 -3.61 12.30
CA LYS A 33 -1.04 -4.19 12.80
C LYS A 33 -0.35 -4.95 11.68
N VAL A 34 0.93 -4.74 11.50
CA VAL A 34 1.75 -5.46 10.52
C VAL A 34 2.87 -6.17 11.25
N LYS A 35 3.04 -7.47 11.00
CA LYS A 35 4.22 -8.22 11.43
C LYS A 35 5.16 -8.37 10.25
N LEU A 36 6.37 -7.86 10.40
CA LEU A 36 7.39 -7.85 9.38
C LEU A 36 8.44 -8.91 9.67
N TRP A 37 8.88 -9.61 8.64
CA TRP A 37 10.15 -10.33 8.62
C TRP A 37 11.06 -9.61 7.65
N ARG A 38 12.21 -9.12 8.11
CA ARG A 38 13.18 -8.40 7.29
C ARG A 38 14.59 -8.69 7.78
N SER A 39 15.46 -9.15 6.88
CA SER A 39 16.89 -9.37 7.18
C SER A 39 17.13 -10.21 8.44
N GLY A 40 16.34 -11.28 8.61
CA GLY A 40 16.45 -12.19 9.77
C GLY A 40 15.84 -11.67 11.08
N LYS A 41 15.18 -10.50 11.06
CA LYS A 41 14.57 -9.88 12.24
C LYS A 41 13.06 -9.77 12.08
N THR A 42 12.36 -9.91 13.20
CA THR A 42 10.93 -9.66 13.29
C THR A 42 10.68 -8.27 13.84
N GLU A 43 9.82 -7.51 13.16
CA GLU A 43 9.36 -6.19 13.61
C GLU A 43 7.82 -6.16 13.65
N GLU A 44 7.24 -5.32 14.52
CA GLU A 44 5.79 -5.07 14.54
C GLU A 44 5.52 -3.58 14.37
N ILE A 45 4.64 -3.25 13.42
CA ILE A 45 4.20 -1.89 13.13
C ILE A 45 2.74 -1.77 13.53
N LYS A 46 2.36 -0.64 14.13
CA LYS A 46 0.97 -0.29 14.41
C LYS A 46 0.66 1.03 13.73
N LEU A 47 -0.32 1.01 12.82
CA LEU A 47 -0.83 2.19 12.13
C LEU A 47 -2.24 2.45 12.64
N LEU A 48 -2.48 3.67 13.10
CA LEU A 48 -3.81 4.09 13.54
C LEU A 48 -4.65 4.52 12.34
N ARG A 49 -5.97 4.35 12.47
CA ARG A 49 -6.92 4.88 11.49
C ARG A 49 -6.72 6.38 11.30
N ARG A 50 -6.90 6.84 10.06
CA ARG A 50 -6.78 8.24 9.63
C ARG A 50 -8.07 8.82 9.07
N VAL A 51 -9.05 7.97 8.73
CA VAL A 51 -10.34 8.37 8.16
C VAL A 51 -11.47 7.72 8.97
N ASP A 52 -12.57 8.45 9.18
CA ASP A 52 -13.69 7.98 9.99
C ASP A 52 -14.69 7.10 9.22
N SER A 53 -14.90 7.40 7.94
CA SER A 53 -15.84 6.69 7.07
C SER A 53 -15.34 6.59 5.64
N VAL A 54 -15.85 5.62 4.90
CA VAL A 54 -15.53 5.38 3.50
C VAL A 54 -16.83 5.29 2.73
N GLU A 55 -16.93 6.02 1.63
CA GLU A 55 -18.08 5.90 0.74
C GLU A 55 -18.04 4.54 0.02
N ALA A 56 -19.20 3.88 -0.04
CA ALA A 56 -19.33 2.66 -0.82
C ALA A 56 -19.24 3.02 -2.31
N VAL A 57 -18.31 2.38 -3.02
CA VAL A 57 -18.15 2.52 -4.46
C VAL A 57 -18.30 1.13 -5.08
N GLU A 58 -19.16 1.03 -6.08
CA GLU A 58 -19.29 -0.20 -6.86
C GLU A 58 -18.03 -0.40 -7.73
N PRO A 59 -17.37 -1.57 -7.63
CA PRO A 59 -16.16 -1.82 -8.38
C PRO A 59 -16.47 -1.87 -9.88
N SER A 60 -15.80 -1.02 -10.64
CA SER A 60 -15.88 -1.01 -12.10
C SER A 60 -14.54 -0.64 -12.73
N VAL A 61 -14.30 -1.11 -13.96
CA VAL A 61 -13.11 -0.74 -14.73
C VAL A 61 -13.04 0.77 -14.91
N ALA A 62 -14.17 1.43 -15.11
CA ALA A 62 -14.25 2.89 -15.24
C ALA A 62 -13.81 3.60 -13.95
N ALA A 63 -14.26 3.14 -12.78
CA ALA A 63 -13.86 3.71 -11.49
C ALA A 63 -12.36 3.51 -11.22
N LEU A 64 -11.81 2.33 -11.53
CA LEU A 64 -10.38 2.05 -11.40
C LEU A 64 -9.54 2.92 -12.33
N THR A 65 -9.97 3.06 -13.60
CA THR A 65 -9.31 3.91 -14.60
C THR A 65 -9.36 5.37 -14.18
N ALA A 66 -10.51 5.86 -13.74
CA ALA A 66 -10.66 7.24 -13.26
C ALA A 66 -9.78 7.52 -12.03
N CYS A 67 -9.71 6.58 -11.09
CA CYS A 67 -8.80 6.68 -9.94
C CYS A 67 -7.34 6.80 -10.40
N TRP A 68 -6.91 5.93 -11.32
CA TRP A 68 -5.55 5.93 -11.85
C TRP A 68 -5.23 7.19 -12.67
N GLU A 69 -6.11 7.63 -13.55
CA GLU A 69 -5.84 8.74 -14.48
C GLU A 69 -6.00 10.10 -13.81
N SER A 70 -7.11 10.34 -13.11
CA SER A 70 -7.47 11.70 -12.65
C SER A 70 -6.59 12.21 -11.52
N GLY A 71 -6.05 11.31 -10.68
CA GLY A 71 -5.26 11.69 -9.50
C GLY A 71 -5.95 12.71 -8.58
N ALA A 72 -7.26 12.89 -8.73
CA ALA A 72 -7.97 14.01 -8.14
C ALA A 72 -8.34 13.69 -6.69
N GLN A 73 -7.68 14.41 -5.77
CA GLN A 73 -7.80 14.33 -4.31
C GLN A 73 -7.35 12.98 -3.69
N PRO A 74 -6.82 12.97 -2.46
CA PRO A 74 -6.56 11.71 -1.77
C PRO A 74 -7.90 11.10 -1.32
N SER A 75 -8.59 10.49 -2.27
CA SER A 75 -9.72 9.60 -2.00
C SER A 75 -9.24 8.45 -1.12
N TYR A 76 -10.19 7.77 -0.47
CA TYR A 76 -9.91 6.54 0.26
C TYR A 76 -9.02 5.57 -0.55
N ALA A 77 -9.35 5.40 -1.85
CA ALA A 77 -8.62 4.50 -2.74
C ALA A 77 -7.14 4.91 -2.91
N VAL A 78 -6.87 6.19 -3.13
CA VAL A 78 -5.49 6.69 -3.27
C VAL A 78 -4.72 6.47 -1.96
N GLN A 79 -5.33 6.74 -0.81
CA GLN A 79 -4.66 6.51 0.47
C GLN A 79 -4.38 5.03 0.74
N ALA A 80 -5.30 4.13 0.37
CA ALA A 80 -5.10 2.68 0.47
C ALA A 80 -3.93 2.21 -0.42
N ILE A 81 -3.85 2.72 -1.66
CA ILE A 81 -2.73 2.44 -2.58
C ILE A 81 -1.42 2.95 -1.99
N LEU A 82 -1.34 4.23 -1.62
CA LEU A 82 -0.12 4.85 -1.10
C LEU A 82 0.40 4.14 0.15
N GLY A 83 -0.49 3.83 1.11
CA GLY A 83 -0.10 3.14 2.32
C GLY A 83 0.34 1.69 2.09
N SER A 84 -0.28 0.99 1.13
CA SER A 84 0.12 -0.37 0.77
C SER A 84 1.50 -0.39 0.12
N VAL A 85 1.76 0.55 -0.80
CA VAL A 85 3.09 0.72 -1.42
C VAL A 85 4.13 1.14 -0.37
N ALA A 86 3.80 2.04 0.55
CA ALA A 86 4.69 2.46 1.63
C ALA A 86 5.15 1.27 2.48
N LEU A 87 4.22 0.39 2.86
CA LEU A 87 4.54 -0.82 3.63
C LEU A 87 5.42 -1.79 2.83
N ALA A 88 5.17 -1.95 1.53
CA ALA A 88 5.99 -2.77 0.65
C ALA A 88 7.42 -2.22 0.54
N LEU A 89 7.58 -0.91 0.31
CA LEU A 89 8.89 -0.24 0.24
C LEU A 89 9.66 -0.40 1.55
N TYR A 90 8.99 -0.19 2.68
CA TYR A 90 9.60 -0.39 4.00
C TYR A 90 10.03 -1.84 4.21
N ALA A 91 9.17 -2.82 3.85
CA ALA A 91 9.48 -4.24 3.98
C ALA A 91 10.73 -4.66 3.21
N HIS A 92 10.87 -4.12 2.00
CA HIS A 92 12.04 -4.34 1.14
C HIS A 92 13.29 -3.55 1.57
N GLY A 93 13.20 -2.68 2.58
CA GLY A 93 14.31 -1.84 3.02
C GLY A 93 14.68 -0.75 2.02
N ALA A 94 13.74 -0.36 1.14
CA ALA A 94 13.93 0.76 0.21
C ALA A 94 13.83 2.13 0.91
N VAL A 95 13.24 2.14 2.12
CA VAL A 95 13.09 3.31 3.01
C VAL A 95 13.30 2.88 4.45
N ASP A 96 13.66 3.83 5.33
CA ASP A 96 14.03 3.53 6.73
C ASP A 96 12.83 3.52 7.68
N ASN A 97 11.69 4.05 7.27
CA ASN A 97 10.43 4.05 8.03
C ASN A 97 9.22 4.16 7.11
N VAL A 98 8.03 3.94 7.67
CA VAL A 98 6.78 3.93 6.90
C VAL A 98 6.43 5.33 6.39
N GLU A 99 6.76 6.39 7.12
CA GLU A 99 6.54 7.79 6.73
C GLU A 99 7.31 8.13 5.44
N GLN A 100 8.61 7.80 5.36
CA GLN A 100 9.39 7.89 4.13
C GLN A 100 8.80 7.01 3.02
N GLY A 101 8.22 5.86 3.37
CA GLY A 101 7.47 5.03 2.43
C GLY A 101 6.26 5.75 1.83
N PHE A 102 5.51 6.52 2.62
CA PHE A 102 4.40 7.34 2.13
C PHE A 102 4.90 8.46 1.20
N GLU A 103 6.02 9.10 1.53
CA GLU A 103 6.63 10.13 0.67
C GLU A 103 7.06 9.53 -0.69
N ALA A 104 7.77 8.40 -0.66
CA ALA A 104 8.21 7.69 -1.86
C ALA A 104 7.03 7.18 -2.71
N ALA A 105 6.02 6.59 -2.07
CA ALA A 105 4.80 6.15 -2.74
C ALA A 105 4.05 7.33 -3.39
N SER A 106 4.02 8.48 -2.72
CA SER A 106 3.39 9.69 -3.26
C SER A 106 4.14 10.21 -4.49
N ALA A 107 5.47 10.20 -4.47
CA ALA A 107 6.29 10.57 -5.62
C ALA A 107 6.10 9.61 -6.81
N MET A 108 6.04 8.30 -6.55
CA MET A 108 5.71 7.29 -7.57
C MET A 108 4.32 7.52 -8.15
N TRP A 109 3.34 7.81 -7.30
CA TRP A 109 1.99 8.11 -7.75
C TRP A 109 1.98 9.35 -8.65
N GLN A 110 2.63 10.44 -8.25
CA GLN A 110 2.67 11.68 -9.05
C GLN A 110 3.33 11.50 -10.42
N SER A 111 4.37 10.66 -10.51
CA SER A 111 5.09 10.37 -11.76
C SER A 111 4.55 9.16 -12.53
N ARG A 112 3.44 8.56 -12.11
CA ARG A 112 2.90 7.30 -12.69
C ARG A 112 2.56 7.39 -14.18
N GLY A 113 2.29 8.60 -14.67
CA GLY A 113 2.01 8.86 -16.09
C GLY A 113 3.25 8.74 -16.98
N ASP A 114 4.44 9.00 -16.43
CA ASP A 114 5.71 9.00 -17.17
C ASP A 114 6.19 7.58 -17.51
N ILE A 115 5.61 6.57 -16.85
CA ILE A 115 5.95 5.16 -17.02
C ILE A 115 5.32 4.59 -18.30
N TYR A 116 4.28 5.25 -18.84
CA TYR A 116 3.63 4.85 -20.08
C TYR A 116 4.00 5.83 -21.20
N PRO A 117 4.50 5.36 -22.36
CA PRO A 117 4.58 6.22 -23.54
C PRO A 117 3.19 6.76 -23.86
N ALA A 118 3.12 7.99 -24.38
CA ALA A 118 1.86 8.66 -24.69
C ALA A 118 0.92 7.72 -25.47
N ARG A 119 -0.28 7.50 -24.94
CA ARG A 119 -1.28 6.66 -25.60
C ARG A 119 -1.61 7.32 -26.95
N PRO A 120 -1.46 6.62 -28.10
CA PRO A 120 -1.85 7.18 -29.38
C PRO A 120 -3.33 7.55 -29.32
N ALA A 121 -3.68 8.69 -29.94
CA ALA A 121 -5.08 9.11 -30.04
C ALA A 121 -5.91 8.00 -30.69
N PRO A 122 -7.14 7.74 -30.22
CA PRO A 122 -8.02 6.79 -30.89
C PRO A 122 -8.22 7.23 -32.35
N ALA A 123 -8.13 6.26 -33.27
CA ALA A 123 -8.38 6.44 -34.69
C ALA A 123 -9.87 6.70 -34.99
#